data_AF-A0A226EE03-F1
#
_entry.id   AF-A0A226EE03-F1
#
_cell.length_a   1.000
_cell.length_b   1.000
_cell.length_c   1.000
_cell.angle_alpha   90.00
_cell.angle_beta   90.00
_cell.angle_gamma   90.00
#
_symmetry.space_group_name_H-M   'P 1'
#
loop_
_entity.id
_entity.type
_entity.pdbx_description
1 polymer ?
#
loop_
_entity_poly.entity_id
_entity_poly.type
_entity_poly.pdbx_seq_one_letter_code
_entity_poly.pdbx_strand_id
1 'polypeptide(L)'
;MLSKDLEIFTQSHIICLYETWQESDYILHPFKKFSIFSSHAIKHNKKGRASGGISTLFRNDLFAFDCLVVSHQNFLIIRLKFGYKFFLVVNAYIQPSNEKDEIILDLENAIREASEKYKLDGLVVCGDFNARVGEEGQVSDAQIVPHENIQPGRISRDGKITKRGALLLEGMENNSLTLLNGRSTGDIPGNFTFNGIHGLSTIDLAFVDFCTLAYCKSLEVIEMPYSSHFPCRLTLNFQMQESNSHE
;
A
#
# COMPACT_ATOMS: atom_id res chain seq x y z
N MET A 1 -2.67 2.47 -22.53
CA MET A 1 -1.34 2.08 -22.03
C MET A 1 -0.68 1.21 -23.08
N LEU A 2 0.56 1.51 -23.50
CA LEU A 2 1.26 0.68 -24.49
C LEU A 2 1.86 -0.54 -23.78
N SER A 3 2.15 -1.62 -24.51
CA SER A 3 2.71 -2.86 -23.91
C SER A 3 3.98 -2.61 -23.11
N LYS A 4 4.86 -1.74 -23.61
CA LYS A 4 6.10 -1.32 -22.91
C LYS A 4 5.84 -0.64 -21.56
N ASP A 5 4.70 0.03 -21.39
CA ASP A 5 4.37 0.71 -20.15
C ASP A 5 3.74 -0.24 -19.14
N LEU A 6 3.19 -1.37 -19.59
CA LEU A 6 2.75 -2.45 -18.72
C LEU A 6 3.93 -3.23 -18.14
N GLU A 7 5.09 -3.23 -18.81
CA GLU A 7 6.30 -3.91 -18.35
C GLU A 7 6.77 -3.38 -16.99
N ILE A 8 6.59 -2.09 -16.71
CA ILE A 8 6.98 -1.47 -15.43
C ILE A 8 6.26 -2.11 -14.24
N PHE A 9 5.00 -2.50 -14.43
CA PHE A 9 4.21 -3.17 -13.39
C PHE A 9 4.60 -4.64 -13.28
N THR A 10 4.98 -5.29 -14.38
CA THR A 10 5.43 -6.69 -14.35
C THR A 10 6.80 -6.89 -13.69
N GLN A 11 7.57 -5.81 -13.46
CA GLN A 11 8.78 -5.83 -12.63
C GLN A 11 8.46 -5.94 -11.13
N SER A 12 7.25 -5.55 -10.71
CA SER A 12 6.80 -5.70 -9.33
C SER A 12 6.38 -7.13 -9.04
N HIS A 13 6.55 -7.56 -7.78
CA HIS A 13 6.11 -8.89 -7.35
C HIS A 13 4.71 -8.91 -6.74
N ILE A 14 4.30 -7.78 -6.17
CA ILE A 14 2.96 -7.52 -5.64
C ILE A 14 2.52 -6.18 -6.22
N ILE A 15 1.26 -6.08 -6.65
CA ILE A 15 0.66 -4.88 -7.24
C ILE A 15 -0.67 -4.63 -6.55
N CYS A 16 -0.80 -3.46 -5.93
CA CYS A 16 -2.03 -2.99 -5.32
C CYS A 16 -2.69 -1.98 -6.25
N LEU A 17 -3.93 -2.26 -6.67
CA LEU A 17 -4.74 -1.40 -7.52
C LEU A 17 -6.01 -1.00 -6.78
N TYR A 18 -6.48 0.21 -7.03
CA TYR A 18 -7.73 0.77 -6.54
C TYR A 18 -8.40 1.60 -7.63
N GLU A 19 -9.68 1.90 -7.45
CA GLU A 19 -10.56 2.44 -8.50
C GLU A 19 -10.56 1.57 -9.77
N THR A 20 -10.56 0.24 -9.60
CA THR A 20 -10.49 -0.69 -10.75
C THR A 20 -11.74 -0.62 -11.63
N TRP A 21 -12.87 -0.20 -11.05
CA TRP A 21 -14.19 -0.14 -11.69
C TRP A 21 -14.63 -1.47 -12.32
N GLN A 22 -14.03 -2.59 -11.91
CA GLN A 22 -14.33 -3.92 -12.40
C GLN A 22 -15.40 -4.57 -11.53
N GLU A 23 -16.44 -5.10 -12.18
CA GLU A 23 -17.53 -5.85 -11.53
C GLU A 23 -17.21 -7.35 -11.37
N SER A 24 -16.11 -7.82 -11.95
CA SER A 24 -15.62 -9.21 -11.85
C SER A 24 -14.09 -9.27 -11.97
N ASP A 25 -13.49 -10.39 -11.57
CA ASP A 25 -12.06 -10.60 -11.78
C ASP A 25 -11.73 -10.72 -13.27
N TYR A 26 -10.69 -10.00 -13.69
CA TYR A 26 -10.16 -10.07 -15.05
C TYR A 26 -8.65 -9.86 -15.05
N ILE A 27 -7.89 -10.88 -15.45
CA ILE A 27 -6.42 -10.82 -15.53
C ILE A 27 -6.01 -10.63 -16.98
N LEU A 28 -5.36 -9.49 -17.26
CA LEU A 28 -4.77 -9.24 -18.58
C LEU A 28 -3.55 -10.15 -18.82
N HIS A 29 -3.26 -10.42 -20.10
CA HIS A 29 -2.15 -11.30 -20.51
C HIS A 29 -0.79 -10.99 -19.82
N PRO A 30 -0.36 -9.73 -19.66
CA PRO A 30 0.91 -9.42 -18.99
C PRO A 30 0.98 -9.88 -17.53
N PHE A 31 -0.17 -10.06 -16.89
CA PHE A 31 -0.29 -10.47 -15.49
C PHE A 31 -0.62 -11.95 -15.32
N LYS A 32 -0.41 -12.80 -16.34
CA LYS A 32 -0.67 -14.25 -16.26
C LYS A 32 0.10 -14.99 -15.15
N LYS A 33 1.24 -14.45 -14.71
CA LYS A 33 2.02 -14.99 -13.58
C LYS A 33 1.51 -14.52 -12.21
N PHE A 34 0.47 -13.69 -12.20
CA PHE A 34 -0.10 -13.15 -10.98
C PHE A 34 -1.40 -13.88 -10.67
N SER A 35 -1.59 -14.18 -9.40
CA SER A 35 -2.92 -14.41 -8.83
C SER A 35 -3.49 -13.05 -8.40
N ILE A 36 -4.82 -12.93 -8.40
CA ILE A 36 -5.54 -11.71 -8.02
C ILE A 36 -6.55 -12.01 -6.91
N PHE A 37 -6.65 -11.12 -5.94
CA PHE A 37 -7.81 -11.02 -5.04
C PHE A 37 -8.42 -9.64 -5.19
N SER A 38 -9.74 -9.59 -5.38
CA SER A 38 -10.47 -8.34 -5.56
C SER A 38 -11.66 -8.24 -4.62
N SER A 39 -11.94 -7.01 -4.19
CA SER A 39 -13.27 -6.59 -3.76
C SER A 39 -13.81 -5.71 -4.89
N HIS A 40 -14.82 -6.21 -5.59
CA HIS A 40 -15.27 -5.65 -6.87
C HIS A 40 -15.95 -4.29 -6.71
N ALA A 41 -15.90 -3.51 -7.79
CA ALA A 41 -16.65 -2.27 -7.89
C ALA A 41 -18.16 -2.56 -7.92
N ILE A 42 -18.95 -1.66 -7.34
CA ILE A 42 -20.40 -1.80 -7.23
C ILE A 42 -21.08 -0.84 -8.19
N LYS A 43 -22.05 -1.35 -8.94
CA LYS A 43 -22.87 -0.55 -9.85
C LYS A 43 -24.22 -0.23 -9.21
N HIS A 44 -24.32 0.97 -8.64
CA HIS A 44 -25.56 1.43 -8.00
C HIS A 44 -26.65 1.84 -9.01
N ASN A 45 -26.25 2.32 -10.19
CA ASN A 45 -27.16 2.88 -11.20
C ASN A 45 -27.18 2.04 -12.48
N LYS A 46 -28.35 1.94 -13.14
CA LYS A 46 -28.50 1.24 -14.44
C LYS A 46 -27.63 1.86 -15.55
N LYS A 47 -27.35 3.16 -15.47
CA LYS A 47 -26.47 3.90 -16.40
C LYS A 47 -25.22 4.38 -15.66
N GLY A 48 -24.09 4.44 -16.36
CA GLY A 48 -22.79 4.82 -15.80
C GLY A 48 -21.87 3.63 -15.52
N ARG A 49 -20.66 3.95 -15.04
CA ARG A 49 -19.65 2.96 -14.60
C ARG A 49 -19.92 2.50 -13.17
N ALA A 50 -19.42 1.31 -12.82
CA ALA A 50 -19.32 0.90 -11.43
C ALA A 50 -18.35 1.82 -10.66
N SER A 51 -18.51 1.91 -9.35
CA SER A 51 -17.69 2.74 -8.45
C SER A 51 -16.91 1.88 -7.45
N GLY A 52 -15.72 2.34 -7.09
CA GLY A 52 -14.80 1.61 -6.23
C GLY A 52 -14.06 0.50 -6.97
N GLY A 53 -13.84 -0.61 -6.27
CA GLY A 53 -13.04 -1.72 -6.74
C GLY A 53 -11.59 -1.60 -6.28
N ILE A 54 -11.12 -2.65 -5.60
CA ILE A 54 -9.76 -2.76 -5.08
C ILE A 54 -9.25 -4.18 -5.37
N SER A 55 -8.01 -4.28 -5.81
CA SER A 55 -7.41 -5.55 -6.22
C SER A 55 -5.96 -5.63 -5.78
N THR A 56 -5.57 -6.77 -5.23
CA THR A 56 -4.17 -7.09 -4.93
C THR A 56 -3.74 -8.26 -5.79
N LEU A 57 -2.73 -8.02 -6.63
CA LEU A 57 -2.10 -9.02 -7.48
C LEU A 57 -0.76 -9.42 -6.86
N PHE A 58 -0.40 -10.70 -6.93
CA PHE A 58 0.90 -11.19 -6.49
C PHE A 58 1.41 -12.32 -7.37
N ARG A 59 2.73 -12.37 -7.56
CA ARG A 59 3.40 -13.41 -8.34
C ARG A 59 3.29 -14.77 -7.65
N ASN A 60 2.50 -15.68 -8.24
CA ASN A 60 2.25 -17.00 -7.67
C ASN A 60 3.43 -17.98 -7.83
N ASP A 61 4.40 -17.63 -8.68
CA ASP A 61 5.67 -18.33 -8.81
C ASP A 61 6.70 -17.94 -7.72
N LEU A 62 6.42 -16.90 -6.94
CA LEU A 62 7.27 -16.43 -5.84
C LEU A 62 6.59 -16.54 -4.47
N PHE A 63 5.30 -16.18 -4.40
CA PHE A 63 4.52 -16.18 -3.17
C PHE A 63 3.48 -17.29 -3.21
N ALA A 64 3.41 -18.04 -2.11
CA ALA A 64 2.27 -18.90 -1.84
C ALA A 64 1.17 -18.07 -1.15
N PHE A 65 -0.07 -18.20 -1.63
CA PHE A 65 -1.22 -17.66 -0.92
C PHE A 65 -1.47 -18.44 0.36
N ASP A 66 -1.63 -17.75 1.48
CA ASP A 66 -1.97 -18.37 2.76
C ASP A 66 -3.45 -18.17 3.07
N CYS A 67 -3.91 -16.92 3.23
CA CYS A 67 -5.33 -16.63 3.43
C CYS A 67 -5.72 -15.18 3.08
N LEU A 68 -7.01 -15.00 2.80
CA LEU A 68 -7.67 -13.70 2.73
C LEU A 68 -8.14 -13.35 4.14
N VAL A 69 -7.51 -12.35 4.74
CA VAL A 69 -7.76 -11.96 6.14
C VAL A 69 -8.98 -11.06 6.23
N VAL A 70 -9.06 -10.06 5.36
CA VAL A 70 -10.23 -9.17 5.24
C VAL A 70 -10.54 -8.89 3.78
N SER A 71 -11.83 -8.96 3.44
CA SER A 71 -12.39 -8.46 2.19
C SER A 71 -13.42 -7.38 2.48
N HIS A 72 -13.03 -6.12 2.31
CA HIS A 72 -13.88 -4.95 2.51
C HIS A 72 -13.91 -4.08 1.24
N GLN A 73 -14.93 -3.23 1.08
CA GLN A 73 -15.02 -2.36 -0.11
C GLN A 73 -13.92 -1.30 -0.16
N ASN A 74 -13.38 -0.92 1.01
CA ASN A 74 -12.35 0.10 1.15
C ASN A 74 -10.96 -0.46 1.43
N PHE A 75 -10.82 -1.74 1.78
CA PHE A 75 -9.50 -2.32 2.00
C PHE A 75 -9.52 -3.84 1.86
N LEU A 76 -8.40 -4.38 1.40
CA LEU A 76 -8.13 -5.81 1.31
C LEU A 76 -6.90 -6.13 2.15
N ILE A 77 -7.02 -7.16 2.98
CA ILE A 77 -5.89 -7.67 3.76
C ILE A 77 -5.66 -9.11 3.33
N ILE A 78 -4.51 -9.38 2.71
CA ILE A 78 -4.11 -10.72 2.33
C ILE A 78 -2.84 -11.12 3.07
N ARG A 79 -2.77 -12.41 3.45
CA ARG A 79 -1.58 -13.02 4.00
C ARG A 79 -0.91 -13.88 2.93
N LEU A 80 0.37 -13.60 2.68
CA LEU A 80 1.20 -14.30 1.71
C LEU A 80 2.38 -14.96 2.41
N LYS A 81 2.89 -16.02 1.81
CA LYS A 81 4.09 -16.74 2.25
C LYS A 81 5.18 -16.62 1.20
N PHE A 82 6.39 -16.27 1.62
CA PHE A 82 7.60 -16.22 0.78
C PHE A 82 8.71 -17.01 1.47
N GLY A 83 9.05 -18.18 0.92
CA GLY A 83 9.86 -19.18 1.63
C GLY A 83 9.18 -19.62 2.93
N TYR A 84 9.84 -19.43 4.07
CA TYR A 84 9.28 -19.70 5.40
C TYR A 84 8.63 -18.49 6.09
N LYS A 85 8.75 -17.31 5.48
CA LYS A 85 8.29 -16.05 6.04
C LYS A 85 6.85 -15.74 5.63
N PHE A 86 6.11 -15.10 6.53
CA PHE A 86 4.73 -14.68 6.30
C PHE A 86 4.60 -13.16 6.28
N PHE A 87 3.89 -12.65 5.30
CA PHE A 87 3.69 -11.23 5.07
C PHE A 87 2.22 -10.90 5.06
N LEU A 88 1.87 -9.79 5.72
CA LEU A 88 0.56 -9.19 5.60
C LEU A 88 0.64 -8.01 4.64
N VAL A 89 -0.19 -8.02 3.61
CA VAL A 89 -0.30 -6.94 2.63
C VAL A 89 -1.68 -6.34 2.74
N VAL A 90 -1.72 -5.06 3.11
CA VAL A 90 -2.93 -4.26 3.20
C VAL A 90 -2.97 -3.28 2.04
N ASN A 91 -3.97 -3.43 1.19
CA ASN A 91 -4.30 -2.49 0.13
C ASN A 91 -5.53 -1.70 0.56
N ALA A 92 -5.44 -0.38 0.62
CA ALA A 92 -6.52 0.50 1.07
C ALA A 92 -6.95 1.48 -0.03
N TYR A 93 -8.24 1.77 -0.08
CA TYR A 93 -8.86 2.81 -0.87
C TYR A 93 -9.96 3.49 -0.06
N ILE A 94 -9.61 4.64 0.50
CA ILE A 94 -10.54 5.44 1.28
C ILE A 94 -11.13 6.49 0.36
N GLN A 95 -12.40 6.31 -0.01
CA GLN A 95 -13.08 7.21 -0.94
C GLN A 95 -13.07 8.66 -0.44
N PRO A 96 -12.98 9.64 -1.34
CA PRO A 96 -13.17 11.04 -0.98
C PRO A 96 -14.65 11.26 -0.64
N SER A 97 -14.99 11.28 0.64
CA SER A 97 -16.35 11.49 1.13
C SER A 97 -16.40 12.61 2.19
N ASN A 98 -17.57 13.23 2.33
CA ASN A 98 -17.86 14.20 3.39
C ASN A 98 -18.34 13.52 4.69
N GLU A 99 -18.39 12.18 4.71
CA GLU A 99 -18.82 11.40 5.87
C GLU A 99 -17.71 11.33 6.93
N LYS A 100 -18.04 10.81 8.11
CA LYS A 100 -17.06 10.62 9.18
C LYS A 100 -16.01 9.60 8.72
N ASP A 101 -14.75 9.85 9.06
CA ASP A 101 -13.61 8.99 8.76
C ASP A 101 -13.56 7.70 9.63
N GLU A 102 -14.74 7.14 9.98
CA GLU A 102 -14.88 5.90 10.78
C GLU A 102 -14.16 4.72 10.12
N ILE A 103 -14.07 4.72 8.80
CA ILE A 103 -13.34 3.71 8.03
C ILE A 103 -11.84 3.65 8.36
N ILE A 104 -11.23 4.75 8.84
CA ILE A 104 -9.85 4.73 9.32
C ILE A 104 -9.73 3.90 10.60
N LEU A 105 -10.70 4.03 11.51
CA LEU A 105 -10.75 3.23 12.73
C LEU A 105 -11.01 1.75 12.41
N ASP A 106 -11.88 1.46 11.43
CA ASP A 106 -12.10 0.09 10.97
C ASP A 106 -10.82 -0.54 10.38
N LEU A 107 -10.07 0.23 9.58
CA LEU A 107 -8.78 -0.19 9.05
C LEU A 107 -7.76 -0.43 10.17
N GLU A 108 -7.67 0.50 11.14
CA GLU A 108 -6.81 0.39 12.31
C GLU A 108 -7.09 -0.91 13.09
N ASN A 109 -8.37 -1.17 13.39
CA ASN A 109 -8.79 -2.36 14.12
C ASN A 109 -8.48 -3.63 13.33
N ALA A 110 -8.75 -3.65 12.02
CA ALA A 110 -8.49 -4.79 11.16
C ALA A 110 -6.99 -5.14 11.08
N ILE A 111 -6.11 -4.12 11.03
CA ILE A 111 -4.66 -4.31 11.07
C ILE A 111 -4.23 -4.90 12.42
N ARG A 112 -4.75 -4.35 13.53
CA ARG A 112 -4.42 -4.82 14.88
C ARG A 112 -4.82 -6.27 15.08
N GLU A 113 -6.08 -6.60 14.79
CA GLU A 113 -6.62 -7.95 14.92
C GLU A 113 -5.85 -8.96 14.06
N ALA A 114 -5.49 -8.59 12.83
CA ALA A 114 -4.68 -9.44 11.97
C ALA A 114 -3.27 -9.66 12.53
N SER A 115 -2.63 -8.61 13.05
CA SER A 115 -1.29 -8.68 13.61
C SER A 115 -1.23 -9.49 14.91
N GLU A 116 -2.28 -9.44 15.73
CA GLU A 116 -2.41 -10.26 16.94
C GLU A 116 -2.70 -11.73 16.62
N LYS A 117 -3.51 -11.98 15.59
CA LYS A 117 -3.95 -13.33 15.21
C LYS A 117 -2.89 -14.14 14.47
N TYR A 118 -2.08 -13.49 13.64
CA TYR A 118 -1.14 -14.16 12.75
C TYR A 118 0.30 -13.86 13.14
N LYS A 119 1.15 -14.89 13.12
CA LYS A 119 2.60 -14.66 13.11
C LYS A 119 3.01 -14.02 11.78
N LEU A 120 3.65 -12.87 11.85
CA LEU A 120 4.13 -12.10 10.69
C LEU A 120 5.64 -11.88 10.78
N ASP A 121 6.30 -11.96 9.63
CA ASP A 121 7.70 -11.55 9.41
C ASP A 121 7.77 -10.16 8.76
N GLY A 122 6.64 -9.65 8.25
CA GLY A 122 6.51 -8.28 7.79
C GLY A 122 5.07 -7.87 7.48
N LEU A 123 4.81 -6.58 7.58
CA LEU A 123 3.53 -5.93 7.29
C LEU A 123 3.77 -4.70 6.42
N VAL A 124 3.05 -4.64 5.31
CA VAL A 124 3.00 -3.47 4.42
C VAL A 124 1.56 -3.00 4.30
N VAL A 125 1.33 -1.72 4.56
CA VAL A 125 0.06 -1.04 4.36
C VAL A 125 0.25 0.02 3.28
N CYS A 126 -0.55 -0.01 2.23
CA CYS A 126 -0.44 0.96 1.13
C CYS A 126 -1.79 1.22 0.48
N GLY A 127 -1.91 2.35 -0.22
CA GLY A 127 -3.13 2.68 -0.93
C GLY A 127 -3.38 4.17 -1.07
N ASP A 128 -4.52 4.51 -1.67
CA ASP A 128 -5.04 5.88 -1.70
C ASP A 128 -5.93 6.12 -0.48
N PHE A 129 -5.44 6.97 0.42
CA PHE A 129 -6.15 7.30 1.65
C PHE A 129 -7.00 8.57 1.50
N ASN A 130 -6.88 9.29 0.38
CA ASN A 130 -7.44 10.65 0.22
C ASN A 130 -7.13 11.55 1.44
N ALA A 131 -5.95 11.37 2.03
CA ALA A 131 -5.53 11.97 3.28
C ALA A 131 -4.16 12.63 3.09
N ARG A 132 -4.00 13.88 3.56
CA ARG A 132 -2.72 14.61 3.44
C ARG A 132 -2.12 14.77 4.82
N VAL A 133 -0.86 14.40 4.95
CA VAL A 133 -0.15 14.31 6.23
C VAL A 133 0.96 15.36 6.37
N GLY A 134 1.01 16.34 5.45
CA GLY A 134 1.92 17.47 5.51
C GLY A 134 3.39 17.07 5.59
N GLU A 135 4.08 17.60 6.59
CA GLU A 135 5.41 17.13 7.05
C GLU A 135 5.32 16.57 8.48
N GLU A 136 4.11 16.21 8.93
CA GLU A 136 3.96 15.60 10.25
C GLU A 136 4.77 14.30 10.30
N GLY A 137 5.70 14.27 11.24
CA GLY A 137 6.35 13.06 11.67
C GLY A 137 5.44 12.25 12.58
N GLN A 138 5.92 11.07 12.95
CA GLN A 138 5.28 10.24 13.96
C GLN A 138 6.03 10.36 15.28
N VAL A 139 5.37 10.08 16.41
CA VAL A 139 6.04 10.08 17.72
C VAL A 139 7.18 9.05 17.74
N SER A 140 6.99 7.93 17.07
CA SER A 140 7.97 6.88 16.84
C SER A 140 9.18 7.30 16.00
N ASP A 141 9.17 8.47 15.33
CA ASP A 141 10.30 8.92 14.51
C ASP A 141 11.60 9.03 15.33
N ALA A 142 11.51 9.39 16.62
CA ALA A 142 12.67 9.44 17.53
C ALA A 142 13.25 8.05 17.84
N GLN A 143 12.47 6.99 17.62
CA GLN A 143 12.89 5.59 17.83
C GLN A 143 13.45 4.96 16.54
N ILE A 144 13.27 5.62 15.39
CA ILE A 144 13.84 5.17 14.13
C ILE A 144 15.35 5.40 14.18
N VAL A 145 16.09 4.30 14.30
CA VAL A 145 17.54 4.34 14.14
C VAL A 145 17.84 4.66 12.68
N PRO A 146 18.56 5.75 12.37
CA PRO A 146 18.94 6.05 11.00
C PRO A 146 19.62 4.85 10.36
N HIS A 147 19.12 4.43 9.21
CA HIS A 147 19.74 3.41 8.37
C HIS A 147 19.99 4.03 6.98
N GLU A 148 20.87 3.44 6.18
CA GLU A 148 21.26 3.99 4.86
C GLU A 148 20.07 4.38 3.97
N ASN A 149 18.95 3.66 4.08
CA ASN A 149 17.80 3.81 3.21
C ASN A 149 16.61 4.58 3.81
N ILE A 150 16.59 4.82 5.13
CA ILE A 150 15.47 5.43 5.86
C ILE A 150 15.99 6.55 6.77
N GLN A 151 15.45 7.76 6.61
CA GLN A 151 15.68 8.87 7.52
C GLN A 151 14.67 8.81 8.69
N PRO A 152 15.07 9.19 9.93
CA PRO A 152 14.13 9.25 11.05
C PRO A 152 13.03 10.30 10.82
N GLY A 153 13.43 11.47 10.30
CA GLY A 153 12.50 12.55 9.96
C GLY A 153 11.93 12.41 8.54
N ARG A 154 10.84 13.14 8.31
CA ARG A 154 10.13 13.21 7.02
C ARG A 154 10.17 14.63 6.47
N ILE A 155 10.36 14.75 5.16
CA ILE A 155 10.22 16.01 4.41
C ILE A 155 9.24 15.76 3.26
N SER A 156 8.36 16.71 2.94
CA SER A 156 7.29 16.50 1.95
C SER A 156 7.11 17.72 1.06
N ARG A 157 6.91 17.50 -0.24
CA ARG A 157 6.47 18.56 -1.16
C ARG A 157 5.03 18.99 -0.90
N ASP A 158 4.22 18.07 -0.37
CA ASP A 158 2.88 18.37 0.11
C ASP A 158 2.93 18.72 1.61
N GLY A 159 2.97 20.01 1.93
CA GLY A 159 2.97 20.51 3.32
C GLY A 159 1.59 20.65 3.97
N LYS A 160 0.49 20.25 3.30
CA LYS A 160 -0.86 20.39 3.85
C LYS A 160 -1.25 19.16 4.67
N ILE A 161 -1.91 19.41 5.81
CA ILE A 161 -2.49 18.38 6.67
C ILE A 161 -4.02 18.44 6.59
N THR A 162 -4.68 17.29 6.51
CA THR A 162 -6.13 17.18 6.65
C THR A 162 -6.48 16.50 7.97
N LYS A 163 -7.71 16.71 8.48
CA LYS A 163 -8.20 15.99 9.67
C LYS A 163 -8.09 14.47 9.51
N ARG A 164 -8.46 13.99 8.32
CA ARG A 164 -8.28 12.61 7.89
C ARG A 164 -6.82 12.15 7.96
N GLY A 165 -5.89 12.98 7.51
CA GLY A 165 -4.45 12.71 7.58
C GLY A 165 -3.94 12.56 9.01
N ALA A 166 -4.35 13.46 9.91
CA ALA A 166 -3.99 13.36 11.32
C ALA A 166 -4.54 12.07 11.97
N LEU A 167 -5.81 11.73 11.71
CA LEU A 167 -6.42 10.50 12.21
C LEU A 167 -5.73 9.24 11.65
N LEU A 168 -5.37 9.26 10.36
CA LEU A 168 -4.63 8.17 9.73
C LEU A 168 -3.28 7.95 10.40
N LEU A 169 -2.50 9.02 10.61
CA LEU A 169 -1.19 8.92 11.27
C LEU A 169 -1.32 8.36 12.69
N GLU A 170 -2.31 8.82 13.45
CA GLU A 170 -2.60 8.30 14.80
C GLU A 170 -2.91 6.80 14.78
N GLY A 171 -3.81 6.35 13.90
CA GLY A 171 -4.16 4.92 13.82
C GLY A 171 -3.00 4.04 13.35
N MET A 172 -2.17 4.53 12.42
CA MET A 172 -0.96 3.81 11.98
C MET A 172 0.08 3.75 13.11
N GLU A 173 0.27 4.84 13.86
CA GLU A 173 1.15 4.89 15.03
C GLU A 173 0.70 3.92 16.13
N ASN A 174 -0.60 3.83 16.40
CA ASN A 174 -1.17 2.86 17.36
C ASN A 174 -0.88 1.40 16.97
N ASN A 175 -0.63 1.13 15.69
CA ASN A 175 -0.23 -0.17 15.17
C ASN A 175 1.30 -0.30 14.97
N SER A 176 2.09 0.63 15.52
CA SER A 176 3.55 0.67 15.35
C SER A 176 4.00 0.65 13.88
N LEU A 177 3.22 1.28 13.01
CA LEU A 177 3.50 1.41 11.59
C LEU A 177 4.19 2.73 11.29
N THR A 178 5.21 2.69 10.46
CA THR A 178 6.03 3.82 10.06
C THR A 178 5.71 4.23 8.62
N LEU A 179 5.37 5.50 8.39
CA LEU A 179 5.16 6.09 7.07
C LEU A 179 6.47 6.13 6.27
N LEU A 180 6.48 5.71 5.02
CA LEU A 180 7.70 5.66 4.19
C LEU A 180 7.88 6.87 3.27
N ASN A 181 6.78 7.49 2.81
CA ASN A 181 6.83 8.64 1.91
C ASN A 181 7.59 9.78 2.58
N GLY A 182 8.49 10.45 1.86
CA GLY A 182 9.24 11.58 2.40
C GLY A 182 10.39 11.24 3.36
N ARG A 183 10.68 9.95 3.58
CA ARG A 183 11.80 9.49 4.42
C ARG A 183 12.62 8.35 3.84
N SER A 184 12.13 7.70 2.79
CA SER A 184 12.81 6.58 2.15
C SER A 184 13.67 7.05 0.99
N THR A 185 14.82 6.42 0.79
CA THR A 185 15.65 6.64 -0.41
C THR A 185 14.79 6.51 -1.67
N GLY A 186 14.92 7.46 -2.59
CA GLY A 186 14.07 7.59 -3.78
C GLY A 186 12.89 8.56 -3.63
N ASP A 187 12.49 8.90 -2.40
CA ASP A 187 11.36 9.80 -2.13
C ASP A 187 11.66 10.78 -0.99
N ILE A 188 12.79 11.50 -1.07
CA ILE A 188 13.14 12.60 -0.16
C ILE A 188 13.51 13.84 -0.98
N PRO A 189 12.78 14.98 -0.86
CA PRO A 189 11.50 15.09 -0.14
C PRO A 189 10.40 14.25 -0.79
N GLY A 190 9.37 13.93 -0.02
CA GLY A 190 8.23 13.11 -0.46
C GLY A 190 7.51 13.78 -1.61
N ASN A 191 7.36 13.06 -2.72
CA ASN A 191 6.78 13.59 -3.95
C ASN A 191 5.25 13.57 -3.92
N PHE A 192 4.65 14.36 -4.81
CA PHE A 192 3.23 14.29 -5.08
C PHE A 192 2.92 12.96 -5.74
N THR A 193 1.86 12.29 -5.27
CA THR A 193 1.40 11.00 -5.80
C THR A 193 0.11 11.15 -6.60
N PHE A 194 -0.52 12.32 -6.54
CA PHE A 194 -1.72 12.66 -7.27
C PHE A 194 -1.61 14.03 -7.94
N ASN A 195 -2.08 14.11 -9.18
CA ASN A 195 -2.25 15.32 -9.97
C ASN A 195 -3.68 15.40 -10.52
N GLY A 196 -4.55 16.10 -9.78
CA GLY A 196 -5.95 16.30 -10.16
C GLY A 196 -6.25 17.73 -10.61
N ILE A 197 -7.50 17.95 -11.00
CA ILE A 197 -8.01 19.27 -11.42
C ILE A 197 -7.88 20.35 -10.32
N HIS A 198 -7.78 19.94 -9.06
CA HIS A 198 -7.65 20.82 -7.90
C HIS A 198 -6.21 20.95 -7.39
N GLY A 199 -5.24 20.48 -8.18
CA GLY A 199 -3.81 20.57 -7.90
C GLY A 199 -3.19 19.26 -7.45
N LEU A 200 -1.99 19.39 -6.89
CA LEU A 200 -1.12 18.28 -6.50
C LEU A 200 -1.32 17.90 -5.03
N SER A 201 -1.21 16.61 -4.73
CA SER A 201 -1.21 16.10 -3.36
C SER A 201 -0.44 14.79 -3.21
N THR A 202 -0.03 14.50 -1.98
CA THR A 202 0.53 13.20 -1.59
C THR A 202 -0.53 12.47 -0.77
N ILE A 203 -1.30 11.58 -1.42
CA ILE A 203 -2.45 10.87 -0.83
C ILE A 203 -2.35 9.34 -0.96
N ASP A 204 -1.57 8.89 -1.94
CA ASP A 204 -1.10 7.50 -2.02
C ASP A 204 0.09 7.31 -1.07
N LEU A 205 -0.13 6.61 0.04
CA LEU A 205 0.83 6.48 1.14
C LEU A 205 1.24 5.01 1.34
N ALA A 206 2.43 4.78 1.87
CA ALA A 206 2.93 3.46 2.24
C ALA A 206 3.47 3.47 3.67
N PHE A 207 3.02 2.51 4.48
CA PHE A 207 3.45 2.29 5.85
C PHE A 207 3.95 0.87 6.03
N VAL A 208 4.88 0.68 6.96
CA VAL A 208 5.45 -0.64 7.27
C VAL A 208 5.66 -0.79 8.77
N ASP A 209 5.61 -2.02 9.27
CA ASP A 209 5.99 -2.30 10.66
C ASP A 209 7.50 -2.19 10.88
N PHE A 210 7.91 -2.14 12.14
CA PHE A 210 9.32 -2.05 12.51
C PHE A 210 10.18 -3.17 11.92
N CYS A 211 9.66 -4.40 11.86
CA CYS A 211 10.35 -5.55 11.27
C CYS A 211 10.61 -5.34 9.77
N THR A 212 9.62 -4.84 9.02
CA THR A 212 9.75 -4.58 7.58
C THR A 212 10.60 -3.35 7.29
N LEU A 213 10.61 -2.37 8.19
CA LEU A 213 11.42 -1.15 8.03
C LEU A 213 12.91 -1.46 7.81
N ALA A 214 13.44 -2.47 8.50
CA ALA A 214 14.82 -2.93 8.36
C ALA A 214 15.17 -3.47 6.96
N TYR A 215 14.17 -3.90 6.18
CA TYR A 215 14.33 -4.41 4.83
C TYR A 215 14.01 -3.37 3.75
N CYS A 216 13.58 -2.16 4.13
CA CYS A 216 13.25 -1.11 3.18
C CYS A 216 14.50 -0.61 2.47
N LYS A 217 14.45 -0.64 1.13
CA LYS A 217 15.54 -0.17 0.26
C LYS A 217 15.20 1.15 -0.39
N SER A 218 14.00 1.27 -0.98
CA SER A 218 13.56 2.52 -1.59
C SER A 218 12.05 2.61 -1.69
N LEU A 219 11.54 3.84 -1.72
CA LEU A 219 10.21 4.18 -2.19
C LEU A 219 10.38 5.17 -3.34
N GLU A 220 9.70 4.96 -4.46
CA GLU A 220 9.77 5.83 -5.62
C GLU A 220 8.37 6.15 -6.15
N VAL A 221 8.13 7.40 -6.52
CA VAL A 221 6.92 7.80 -7.25
C VAL A 221 7.24 7.78 -8.74
N ILE A 222 6.50 6.97 -9.50
CA ILE A 222 6.72 6.76 -10.93
C ILE A 222 5.78 7.66 -11.72
N GLU A 223 6.32 8.62 -12.46
CA GLU A 223 5.50 9.47 -13.34
C GLU A 223 4.96 8.67 -14.54
N MET A 224 3.63 8.64 -14.68
CA MET A 224 2.95 7.97 -15.78
C MET A 224 1.73 8.79 -16.26
N PRO A 225 1.52 8.97 -17.58
CA PRO A 225 0.46 9.82 -18.10
C PRO A 225 -0.91 9.11 -18.21
N TYR A 226 -1.11 8.01 -17.47
CA TYR A 226 -2.26 7.12 -17.65
C TYR A 226 -3.33 7.25 -16.56
N SER A 227 -3.01 7.89 -15.45
CA SER A 227 -3.91 8.18 -14.34
C SER A 227 -3.54 9.54 -13.76
N SER A 228 -4.48 10.15 -13.03
CA SER A 228 -4.15 11.27 -12.13
C SER A 228 -3.31 10.82 -10.94
N HIS A 229 -3.30 9.53 -10.61
CA HIS A 229 -2.40 8.94 -9.61
C HIS A 229 -1.12 8.42 -10.26
N PHE A 230 0.00 8.65 -9.58
CA PHE A 230 1.31 8.14 -9.92
C PHE A 230 1.60 6.88 -9.09
N PRO A 231 1.99 5.76 -9.72
CA PRO A 231 2.33 4.55 -8.98
C PRO A 231 3.46 4.80 -7.98
N CYS A 232 3.24 4.34 -6.74
CA CYS A 232 4.26 4.29 -5.71
C CYS A 232 4.89 2.90 -5.68
N ARG A 233 6.20 2.81 -5.87
CA ARG A 233 6.94 1.55 -5.87
C ARG A 233 7.82 1.44 -4.64
N LEU A 234 7.47 0.50 -3.76
CA LEU A 234 8.26 0.10 -2.61
C LEU A 234 9.17 -1.08 -2.96
N THR A 235 10.46 -0.96 -2.66
CA THR A 235 11.44 -2.05 -2.81
C THR A 235 11.90 -2.53 -1.44
N LEU A 236 11.74 -3.83 -1.19
CA LEU A 236 12.13 -4.51 0.05
C LEU A 236 13.18 -5.59 -0.24
N ASN A 237 14.18 -5.72 0.63
CA ASN A 237 15.29 -6.68 0.49
C ASN A 237 15.09 -7.93 1.36
N PHE A 238 13.98 -8.65 1.15
CA PHE A 238 13.79 -9.95 1.80
C PHE A 238 14.60 -11.04 1.11
N GLN A 239 15.45 -11.72 1.87
CA GLN A 239 16.14 -12.91 1.39
C GLN A 239 15.26 -14.15 1.53
N MET A 240 15.19 -14.92 0.45
CA MET A 240 14.67 -16.29 0.48
C MET A 240 15.71 -17.16 1.19
N GLN A 241 15.39 -17.64 2.38
CA GLN A 241 16.19 -18.70 3.00
C GLN A 241 15.68 -20.03 2.45
N GLU A 242 16.53 -20.71 1.68
CA GLU A 242 16.28 -22.10 1.27
C GLU A 242 16.32 -23.00 2.51
N SER A 243 15.46 -24.02 2.54
CA SER A 243 15.60 -25.06 3.56
C SER A 243 16.94 -25.74 3.37
N ASN A 244 17.79 -25.70 4.39
CA ASN A 244 18.71 -26.81 4.59
C ASN A 244 17.85 -28.04 4.84
N SER A 245 17.64 -28.84 3.79
CA SER A 245 17.19 -30.21 3.91
C SER A 245 18.30 -30.98 4.63
N HIS A 246 18.24 -30.99 5.95
CA HIS A 246 18.98 -31.97 6.72
C HIS A 246 18.24 -33.30 6.56
N GLU A 247 18.83 -34.15 5.71
CA GLU A 247 18.63 -35.61 5.68
C GLU A 247 18.75 -36.24 7.07
#